data_AF-A0A7L2U5H9-F1
#
_entry.id   AF-A0A7L2U5H9-F1
#
_cell.length_a   1.000
_cell.length_b   1.000
_cell.length_c   1.000
_cell.angle_alpha   90.00
_cell.angle_beta   90.00
_cell.angle_gamma   90.00
#
_symmetry.space_group_name_H-M   'P 1'
#
loop_
_entity.id
_entity.type
_entity.pdbx_description
1 polymer ?
#
loop_
_entity_poly.entity_id
_entity_poly.type
_entity_poly.pdbx_seq_one_letter_code
_entity_poly.pdbx_strand_id
1 'polypeptide(L)'
;GLVIDGRTLNVIFQGGLEEKFLALTKHCRSVLCCRSTPLQKSMVVKLVRRQLRVMTLSIGDGANDVSMIQAADVGVGISGQEGMQAVMASDFAISRFKHLKKLLLVHGHWCYARLAKMVIYFFYKNVSYISLLFWYQFFCGFSGSTMIDYWQMIFFNLFFTSMPPLLFGVLDRDVSAETLLGLPELYKNGQ
;
A
#
# COMPACT_ATOMS: atom_id res chain seq x y z
N GLY A 1 5.59 26.84 5.33
CA GLY A 1 6.40 25.77 4.71
C GLY A 1 7.77 25.80 5.34
N LEU A 2 8.45 24.66 5.41
CA LEU A 2 9.80 24.52 5.97
C LEU A 2 10.79 24.28 4.83
N VAL A 3 11.92 24.98 4.83
CA VAL A 3 13.03 24.74 3.90
C VAL A 3 14.25 24.34 4.72
N ILE A 4 14.89 23.24 4.34
CA ILE A 4 16.06 22.71 5.04
C ILE A 4 17.12 22.29 4.03
N ASP A 5 18.38 22.62 4.31
CA ASP A 5 19.50 22.21 3.49
C ASP A 5 20.13 20.89 3.97
N GLY A 6 20.87 20.22 3.09
CA GLY A 6 21.55 18.96 3.41
C GLY A 6 22.51 19.04 4.59
N ARG A 7 23.13 20.21 4.87
CA ARG A 7 24.04 20.36 6.02
C ARG A 7 23.26 20.38 7.33
N THR A 8 22.20 21.18 7.42
CA THR A 8 21.33 21.20 8.61
C THR A 8 20.67 19.85 8.83
N LEU A 9 20.26 19.18 7.76
CA LEU A 9 19.69 17.84 7.84
C LEU A 9 20.68 16.84 8.46
N ASN A 10 21.97 16.95 8.15
CA ASN A 10 23.00 16.11 8.76
C ASN A 10 23.17 16.38 10.26
N VAL A 11 23.13 17.66 10.67
CA VAL A 11 23.17 18.05 12.08
C VAL A 11 21.98 17.48 12.85
N ILE A 12 20.80 17.46 12.25
CA ILE A 12 19.60 16.87 12.86
C ILE A 12 19.77 15.37 13.10
N PHE A 13 20.24 14.63 12.09
CA PHE A 13 20.45 13.19 12.20
C PHE A 13 21.59 12.84 13.16
N GLN A 14 22.70 13.58 13.16
CA GLN A 14 23.83 13.33 14.06
C GLN A 14 23.52 13.75 15.51
N GLY A 15 22.73 14.80 15.69
CA GLY A 15 22.37 15.35 17.00
C GLY A 15 21.22 14.64 17.69
N GLY A 16 20.64 13.57 17.11
CA GLY A 16 19.48 12.88 17.66
C GLY A 16 18.24 13.79 17.78
N LEU A 17 18.12 14.79 16.90
CA LEU A 17 17.04 15.78 16.92
C LEU A 17 15.86 15.37 16.02
N GLU A 18 15.81 14.11 15.59
CA GLU A 18 14.88 13.68 14.54
C GLU A 18 13.41 13.76 14.99
N GLU A 19 13.13 13.48 16.26
CA GLU A 19 11.78 13.61 16.82
C GLU A 19 11.30 15.06 16.83
N LYS A 20 12.18 16.00 17.21
CA LYS A 20 11.87 17.44 17.20
C LYS A 20 11.67 17.95 15.78
N PHE A 21 12.51 17.49 14.85
CA PHE A 21 12.35 17.80 13.43
C PHE A 21 11.00 17.31 12.90
N LEU A 22 10.61 16.06 13.21
CA LEU A 22 9.31 15.52 12.80
C LEU A 22 8.13 16.22 13.48
N ALA A 23 8.25 16.61 14.74
CA ALA A 23 7.22 17.40 15.40
C ALA A 23 6.99 18.74 14.68
N LEU A 24 8.06 19.42 14.25
CA LEU A 24 7.98 20.64 13.48
C LEU A 24 7.35 20.40 12.09
N THR A 25 7.76 19.34 11.38
CA THR A 25 7.26 19.06 10.03
C THR A 25 5.76 18.75 10.01
N LYS A 26 5.21 18.13 11.07
CA LYS A 26 3.75 17.88 11.20
C LYS A 26 2.91 19.16 11.17
N HIS A 27 3.44 20.26 11.70
CA HIS A 27 2.75 21.55 11.68
C HIS A 27 2.96 22.33 10.37
N CYS A 28 3.82 21.83 9.48
CA CYS A 28 4.13 22.48 8.21
C CYS A 28 3.25 21.92 7.09
N ARG A 29 2.57 22.81 6.35
CA ARG A 29 1.82 22.43 5.13
C ARG A 29 2.73 21.85 4.02
N SER A 30 4.01 22.25 4.00
CA SER A 30 4.99 21.79 3.01
C SER A 30 6.39 21.80 3.61
N VAL A 31 7.22 20.85 3.18
CA VAL A 31 8.63 20.73 3.56
C VAL A 31 9.47 20.55 2.30
N LEU A 32 10.55 21.32 2.16
CA LEU A 32 11.48 21.29 1.04
C LEU A 32 12.89 21.00 1.56
N CYS A 33 13.44 19.86 1.16
CA CYS A 33 14.85 19.52 1.40
C CYS A 33 15.67 19.90 0.16
N CYS A 34 16.65 20.80 0.32
CA CYS A 34 17.51 21.25 -0.76
C CYS A 34 18.95 20.78 -0.57
N ARG A 35 19.66 20.54 -1.69
CA ARG A 35 21.06 20.05 -1.69
C ARG A 35 21.30 18.81 -0.83
N SER A 36 20.29 17.94 -0.71
CA SER A 36 20.37 16.68 0.04
C SER A 36 21.07 15.60 -0.78
N THR A 37 21.95 14.82 -0.16
CA THR A 37 22.56 13.64 -0.81
C THR A 37 21.55 12.51 -0.98
N PRO A 38 21.77 11.54 -1.90
CA PRO A 38 20.89 10.37 -2.06
C PRO A 38 20.61 9.66 -0.74
N LEU A 39 21.67 9.43 0.06
CA LEU A 39 21.57 8.80 1.37
C LEU A 39 20.64 9.59 2.32
N GLN A 40 20.78 10.91 2.36
CA GLN A 40 19.96 11.77 3.20
C GLN A 40 18.47 11.71 2.80
N LYS A 41 18.16 11.68 1.50
CA LYS A 41 16.77 11.52 1.03
C LYS A 41 16.16 10.22 1.60
N SER A 42 16.90 9.12 1.51
CA SER A 42 16.44 7.82 2.05
C SER A 42 16.28 7.84 3.58
N MET A 43 17.14 8.55 4.30
CA MET A 43 17.06 8.69 5.76
C MET A 43 15.80 9.44 6.18
N VAL A 44 15.41 10.51 5.46
CA VAL A 44 14.16 11.24 5.74
C VAL A 44 12.96 10.33 5.54
N VAL A 45 12.92 9.56 4.45
CA VAL A 45 11.82 8.60 4.19
C VAL A 45 11.73 7.56 5.31
N LYS A 46 12.85 6.94 5.69
CA LYS A 46 12.90 5.95 6.78
C LYS A 46 12.47 6.56 8.11
N LEU A 47 12.87 7.80 8.39
CA LEU A 47 12.50 8.52 9.60
C LEU A 47 10.99 8.74 9.68
N VAL A 48 10.39 9.28 8.60
CA VAL A 48 8.94 9.52 8.49
C VAL A 48 8.19 8.20 8.66
N ARG A 49 8.58 7.15 7.92
CA ARG A 49 7.93 5.84 8.00
C ARG A 49 7.99 5.26 9.41
N ARG A 50 9.18 5.23 10.02
CA ARG A 50 9.39 4.59 11.33
C ARG A 50 8.67 5.32 12.46
N GLN A 51 8.75 6.65 12.50
CA GLN A 51 8.20 7.42 13.62
C GLN A 51 6.71 7.74 13.46
N LEU A 52 6.23 7.92 12.24
CA LEU A 52 4.82 8.26 12.01
C LEU A 52 3.95 7.03 11.75
N ARG A 53 4.54 5.87 11.43
CA ARG A 53 3.83 4.63 11.07
C ARG A 53 2.80 4.83 9.96
N VAL A 54 3.16 5.67 8.99
CA VAL A 54 2.36 5.96 7.80
C VAL A 54 2.93 5.27 6.59
N MET A 55 2.08 5.01 5.60
CA MET A 55 2.52 4.58 4.27
C MET A 55 3.24 5.73 3.57
N THR A 56 4.45 5.45 3.10
CA THR A 56 5.27 6.41 2.39
C THR A 56 5.38 6.06 0.92
N LEU A 57 5.24 7.07 0.06
CA LEU A 57 5.46 6.95 -1.37
C LEU A 57 6.58 7.88 -1.79
N SER A 58 7.47 7.39 -2.63
CA SER A 58 8.56 8.20 -3.17
C SER A 58 8.62 8.08 -4.69
N ILE A 59 9.00 9.18 -5.33
CA ILE A 59 9.06 9.31 -6.78
C ILE A 59 10.42 9.85 -7.17
N GLY A 60 11.00 9.32 -8.23
CA GLY A 60 12.25 9.82 -8.80
C GLY A 60 12.45 9.37 -10.25
N ASP A 61 13.34 10.04 -10.95
CA ASP A 61 13.69 9.79 -12.35
C ASP A 61 15.17 9.38 -12.52
N GLY A 62 16.04 9.78 -11.59
CA GLY A 62 17.48 9.55 -11.69
C GLY A 62 18.06 8.55 -10.69
N ALA A 63 19.34 8.23 -10.90
CA ALA A 63 20.18 7.40 -10.03
C ALA A 63 20.17 7.87 -8.56
N ASN A 64 20.10 9.19 -8.36
CA ASN A 64 20.15 9.84 -7.06
C ASN A 64 18.92 9.54 -6.18
N ASP A 65 17.83 9.07 -6.80
CA ASP A 65 16.58 8.79 -6.10
C ASP A 65 16.38 7.30 -5.84
N VAL A 66 17.22 6.41 -6.39
CA VAL A 66 17.11 4.95 -6.20
C VAL A 66 17.05 4.58 -4.72
N SER A 67 17.97 5.13 -3.91
CA SER A 67 17.99 4.86 -2.46
C SER A 67 16.76 5.39 -1.71
N MET A 68 16.15 6.49 -2.20
CA MET A 68 14.91 7.03 -1.66
C MET A 68 13.72 6.16 -2.05
N ILE A 69 13.67 5.74 -3.32
CA ILE A 69 12.66 4.84 -3.91
C ILE A 69 12.58 3.53 -3.14
N GLN A 70 13.72 2.88 -2.92
CA GLN A 70 13.80 1.61 -2.21
C GLN A 70 13.54 1.72 -0.70
N ALA A 71 13.60 2.94 -0.14
CA ALA A 71 13.36 3.17 1.27
C ALA A 71 11.87 3.37 1.62
N ALA A 72 11.06 3.77 0.63
CA ALA A 72 9.62 3.97 0.79
C ALA A 72 8.85 2.64 0.77
N ASP A 73 7.56 2.69 1.08
CA ASP A 73 6.67 1.53 0.98
C ASP A 73 6.17 1.31 -0.45
N VAL A 74 6.08 2.40 -1.21
CA VAL A 74 5.81 2.36 -2.65
C VAL A 74 6.79 3.27 -3.37
N GLY A 75 7.57 2.69 -4.28
CA GLY A 75 8.50 3.37 -5.16
C GLY A 75 7.92 3.59 -6.56
N VAL A 76 7.98 4.83 -7.06
CA VAL A 76 7.51 5.17 -8.41
C VAL A 76 8.64 5.80 -9.24
N GLY A 77 9.06 5.13 -10.30
CA GLY A 77 10.05 5.62 -11.24
C GLY A 77 9.42 6.41 -12.38
N ILE A 78 9.96 7.57 -12.70
CA ILE A 78 9.59 8.31 -13.91
C ILE A 78 10.55 7.93 -15.03
N SER A 79 10.01 7.40 -16.13
CA SER A 79 10.78 7.08 -17.32
C SER A 79 11.20 8.37 -18.04
N GLY A 80 12.48 8.73 -17.92
CA GLY A 80 13.09 9.89 -18.58
C GLY A 80 14.22 9.50 -19.53
N GLN A 81 14.79 10.52 -20.20
CA GLN A 81 15.97 10.36 -21.07
C GLN A 81 17.28 10.23 -20.28
N GLU A 82 17.29 10.62 -19.00
CA GLU A 82 18.50 10.68 -18.16
C GLU A 82 18.93 9.30 -17.60
N GLY A 83 18.15 8.25 -17.82
CA GLY A 83 18.49 6.88 -17.46
C GLY A 83 17.30 6.05 -16.97
N MET A 84 17.45 4.73 -17.00
CA MET A 84 16.39 3.79 -16.55
C MET A 84 16.58 3.33 -15.10
N GLN A 85 17.58 3.85 -14.38
CA GLN A 85 17.95 3.32 -13.05
C GLN A 85 16.85 3.50 -12.00
N ALA A 86 16.19 4.67 -11.94
CA ALA A 86 15.07 4.89 -11.03
C ALA A 86 13.88 3.98 -11.36
N VAL A 87 13.61 3.79 -12.65
CA VAL A 87 12.54 2.90 -13.15
C VAL A 87 12.81 1.45 -12.77
N MET A 88 14.02 0.96 -13.01
CA MET A 88 14.41 -0.42 -12.70
C MET A 88 14.40 -0.73 -11.20
N ALA A 89 14.57 0.29 -10.35
CA ALA A 89 14.56 0.15 -8.90
C ALA A 89 13.20 0.47 -8.26
N SER A 90 12.16 0.77 -9.05
CA SER A 90 10.83 1.17 -8.58
C SER A 90 9.79 0.07 -8.74
N ASP A 91 8.73 0.11 -7.92
CA ASP A 91 7.59 -0.82 -8.03
C ASP A 91 6.70 -0.49 -9.23
N PHE A 92 6.54 0.80 -9.52
CA PHE A 92 5.75 1.29 -10.67
C PHE A 92 6.55 2.25 -11.54
N ALA A 93 6.49 2.04 -12.85
CA ALA A 93 7.06 2.94 -13.83
C ALA A 93 5.97 3.81 -14.49
N ILE A 94 6.13 5.14 -14.45
CA ILE A 94 5.25 6.08 -15.16
C ILE A 94 6.06 6.94 -16.13
N SER A 95 5.47 7.32 -17.27
CA SER A 95 6.17 8.17 -18.24
C SER A 95 6.24 9.65 -17.86
N ARG A 96 5.25 10.16 -17.12
CA ARG A 96 5.14 11.56 -16.73
C ARG A 96 4.48 11.68 -15.37
N PHE A 97 4.87 12.68 -14.58
CA PHE A 97 4.32 12.93 -13.25
C PHE A 97 2.78 13.06 -13.23
N LYS A 98 2.16 13.60 -14.30
CA LYS A 98 0.70 13.71 -14.40
C LYS A 98 -0.05 12.38 -14.27
N HIS A 99 0.59 11.25 -14.61
CA HIS A 99 -0.03 9.92 -14.50
C HIS A 99 -0.10 9.42 -13.06
N LEU A 100 0.70 9.98 -12.15
CA LEU A 100 0.66 9.67 -10.71
C LEU A 100 -0.73 9.90 -10.12
N LYS A 101 -1.40 11.00 -10.51
CA LYS A 101 -2.76 11.30 -10.04
C LYS A 101 -3.72 10.14 -10.33
N LYS A 102 -3.68 9.58 -11.54
CA LYS A 102 -4.52 8.45 -11.94
C LYS A 102 -4.08 7.14 -11.25
N LEU A 103 -2.77 6.92 -11.13
CA LEU A 103 -2.23 5.75 -10.43
C LEU A 103 -2.74 5.68 -8.99
N LEU A 104 -2.67 6.78 -8.24
CA LEU A 104 -3.08 6.80 -6.83
C LEU A 104 -4.60 6.82 -6.67
N LEU A 105 -5.27 7.81 -7.26
CA LEU A 105 -6.68 8.04 -6.98
C LEU A 105 -7.60 6.98 -7.60
N VAL A 106 -7.23 6.40 -8.74
CA VAL A 106 -8.06 5.40 -9.42
C VAL A 106 -7.57 4.00 -9.09
N HIS A 107 -6.33 3.67 -9.44
CA HIS A 107 -5.83 2.32 -9.25
C HIS A 107 -5.57 1.99 -7.78
N GLY A 108 -5.02 2.93 -7.01
CA GLY A 108 -4.83 2.76 -5.56
C GLY A 108 -6.14 2.54 -4.82
N HIS A 109 -7.16 3.37 -5.08
CA HIS A 109 -8.49 3.24 -4.47
C HIS A 109 -9.14 1.89 -4.81
N TRP A 110 -9.18 1.51 -6.10
CA TRP A 110 -9.78 0.24 -6.50
C TRP A 110 -9.03 -0.96 -5.92
N CYS A 111 -7.70 -0.98 -5.96
CA CYS A 111 -6.93 -2.08 -5.38
C CYS A 111 -7.15 -2.21 -3.87
N TYR A 112 -7.21 -1.10 -3.15
CA TYR A 112 -7.49 -1.10 -1.71
C TYR A 112 -8.89 -1.67 -1.42
N ALA A 113 -9.93 -1.15 -2.08
CA ALA A 113 -11.31 -1.60 -1.88
C ALA A 113 -11.50 -3.08 -2.25
N ARG A 114 -10.91 -3.52 -3.37
CA ARG A 114 -10.96 -4.92 -3.82
C ARG A 114 -10.30 -5.86 -2.83
N LEU A 115 -9.09 -5.51 -2.37
CA LEU A 115 -8.34 -6.34 -1.43
C LEU A 115 -9.08 -6.44 -0.09
N ALA A 116 -9.59 -5.32 0.43
CA ALA A 116 -10.37 -5.30 1.67
C ALA A 116 -11.61 -6.21 1.59
N LYS A 117 -12.41 -6.08 0.52
CA LYS A 117 -13.60 -6.94 0.30
C LYS A 117 -13.21 -8.41 0.12
N MET A 118 -12.15 -8.70 -0.64
CA MET A 118 -11.67 -10.05 -0.88
C MET A 118 -11.24 -10.73 0.43
N VAL A 119 -10.51 -10.03 1.30
CA VAL A 119 -10.07 -10.57 2.60
C VAL A 119 -11.27 -10.85 3.50
N ILE A 120 -12.22 -9.92 3.62
CA ILE A 120 -13.44 -10.12 4.44
C ILE A 120 -14.26 -11.30 3.92
N TYR A 121 -14.45 -11.38 2.60
CA TYR A 121 -15.16 -12.50 1.98
C TYR A 121 -14.45 -13.84 2.22
N PHE A 122 -13.12 -13.87 2.12
CA PHE A 122 -12.34 -15.07 2.38
C PHE A 122 -12.50 -15.58 3.81
N PHE A 123 -12.50 -14.69 4.81
CA PHE A 123 -12.80 -15.09 6.19
C PHE A 123 -14.23 -15.56 6.34
N TYR A 124 -15.20 -14.79 5.82
CA TYR A 124 -16.62 -15.13 5.91
C TYR A 124 -16.93 -16.52 5.37
N LYS A 125 -16.42 -16.88 4.18
CA LYS A 125 -16.68 -18.19 3.58
C LYS A 125 -16.13 -19.33 4.43
N ASN A 126 -14.90 -19.18 4.94
CA ASN A 126 -14.20 -20.24 5.67
C ASN A 126 -14.83 -20.44 7.06
N VAL A 127 -15.12 -19.34 7.76
CA VAL A 127 -15.79 -19.39 9.07
C VAL A 127 -17.17 -20.00 8.94
N SER A 128 -17.96 -19.61 7.93
CA SER A 128 -19.29 -20.18 7.70
C SER A 128 -19.22 -21.69 7.45
N TYR A 129 -18.25 -22.13 6.63
CA TYR A 129 -18.02 -23.53 6.33
C TYR A 129 -17.64 -24.36 7.56
N ILE A 130 -16.65 -23.89 8.33
CA ILE A 130 -16.20 -24.58 9.55
C ILE A 130 -17.31 -24.55 10.61
N SER A 131 -18.06 -23.46 10.73
CA SER A 131 -19.17 -23.35 11.68
C SER A 131 -20.22 -24.42 11.43
N LEU A 132 -20.55 -24.72 10.17
CA LEU A 132 -21.50 -25.79 9.83
C LEU A 132 -21.02 -27.16 10.30
N LEU A 133 -19.74 -27.47 10.08
CA LEU A 133 -19.13 -28.73 10.56
C LEU A 133 -19.08 -28.80 12.09
N PHE A 134 -18.82 -27.67 12.75
CA PHE A 134 -18.83 -27.56 14.21
C PHE A 134 -20.23 -27.81 14.79
N TRP A 135 -21.26 -27.20 14.22
CA TRP A 135 -22.65 -27.41 14.66
C TRP A 135 -23.11 -28.86 14.47
N TYR A 136 -22.65 -29.53 13.40
CA TYR A 136 -22.94 -30.94 13.17
C TYR A 136 -22.38 -31.85 14.28
N GLN A 137 -21.23 -31.50 14.88
CA GLN A 137 -20.64 -32.30 15.95
C GLN A 137 -21.53 -32.44 17.19
N PHE A 138 -22.40 -31.47 17.47
CA PHE A 138 -23.35 -31.59 18.58
C PHE A 138 -24.34 -32.75 18.38
N PHE A 139 -24.73 -33.04 17.14
CA PHE A 139 -25.62 -34.16 16.82
C PHE A 139 -24.90 -35.51 16.83
N CYS A 140 -23.57 -35.51 16.61
CA CYS A 140 -22.74 -36.71 16.59
C CYS A 140 -21.94 -36.96 17.87
N GLY A 141 -22.25 -36.22 18.96
CA GLY A 141 -21.56 -36.35 20.24
C GLY A 141 -20.06 -36.07 20.17
N PHE A 142 -19.61 -35.19 19.28
CA PHE A 142 -18.20 -34.87 19.04
C PHE A 142 -17.33 -36.06 18.61
N SER A 143 -17.91 -37.05 17.95
CA SER A 143 -17.18 -38.21 17.41
C SER A 143 -16.21 -37.88 16.27
N GLY A 144 -16.25 -36.67 15.72
CA GLY A 144 -15.37 -36.24 14.62
C GLY A 144 -15.84 -36.69 13.24
N SER A 145 -17.05 -37.24 13.13
CA SER A 145 -17.66 -37.60 11.84
C SER A 145 -18.05 -36.34 11.06
N THR A 146 -17.83 -36.35 9.75
CA THR A 146 -18.17 -35.23 8.87
C THR A 146 -19.45 -35.54 8.09
N MET A 147 -20.35 -34.56 7.99
CA MET A 147 -21.56 -34.67 7.15
C MET A 147 -21.23 -34.60 5.65
N ILE A 148 -20.11 -33.96 5.31
CA ILE A 148 -19.68 -33.67 3.93
C ILE A 148 -18.59 -34.68 3.54
N ASP A 149 -18.65 -35.15 2.29
CA ASP A 149 -17.66 -36.08 1.74
C ASP A 149 -16.27 -35.42 1.62
N TYR A 150 -15.21 -36.23 1.76
CA TYR A 150 -13.83 -35.75 1.75
C TYR A 150 -13.46 -35.00 0.44
N TRP A 151 -13.92 -35.49 -0.71
CA TRP A 151 -13.67 -34.80 -1.98
C TRP A 151 -14.38 -33.45 -2.04
N GLN A 152 -15.62 -33.38 -1.54
CA GLN A 152 -16.39 -32.15 -1.50
C GLN A 152 -15.75 -31.11 -0.56
N MET A 153 -15.17 -31.56 0.56
CA MET A 153 -14.34 -30.72 1.45
C MET A 153 -13.20 -30.03 0.71
N ILE A 154 -12.47 -30.78 -0.12
CA ILE A 154 -11.34 -30.25 -0.90
C ILE A 154 -11.83 -29.29 -1.99
N PHE A 155 -12.84 -29.70 -2.76
CA PHE A 155 -13.34 -28.91 -3.89
C PHE A 155 -14.08 -27.64 -3.47
N PHE A 156 -14.64 -27.59 -2.24
CA PHE A 156 -15.33 -26.42 -1.73
C PHE A 156 -14.44 -25.18 -1.73
N ASN A 157 -13.22 -25.29 -1.20
CA ASN A 157 -12.28 -24.17 -1.16
C ASN A 157 -11.59 -23.89 -2.50
N LEU A 158 -11.29 -24.95 -3.26
CA LEU A 158 -10.48 -24.84 -4.48
C LEU A 158 -11.28 -24.46 -5.72
N PHE A 159 -12.47 -25.01 -5.91
CA PHE A 159 -13.23 -24.85 -7.15
C PHE A 159 -14.52 -24.04 -6.95
N PHE A 160 -15.31 -24.39 -5.93
CA PHE A 160 -16.64 -23.79 -5.78
C PHE A 160 -16.62 -22.37 -5.20
N THR A 161 -15.63 -22.02 -4.36
CA THR A 161 -15.62 -20.74 -3.63
C THR A 161 -14.36 -19.91 -3.81
N SER A 162 -13.43 -20.32 -4.67
CA SER A 162 -12.24 -19.53 -5.03
C SER A 162 -12.54 -18.52 -6.13
N MET A 163 -13.39 -18.87 -7.09
CA MET A 163 -13.67 -18.05 -8.27
C MET A 163 -14.41 -16.74 -7.95
N PRO A 164 -15.47 -16.71 -7.10
CA PRO A 164 -16.16 -15.47 -6.77
C PRO A 164 -15.26 -14.39 -6.15
N PRO A 165 -14.45 -14.67 -5.10
CA PRO A 165 -13.57 -13.65 -4.53
C PRO A 165 -12.48 -13.19 -5.51
N LEU A 166 -12.04 -14.03 -6.44
CA LEU A 166 -11.13 -13.61 -7.52
C LEU A 166 -11.82 -12.66 -8.50
N LEU A 167 -13.05 -12.97 -8.93
CA LEU A 167 -13.83 -12.11 -9.81
C LEU A 167 -14.13 -10.75 -9.17
N PHE A 168 -14.63 -10.75 -7.94
CA PHE A 168 -14.86 -9.51 -7.18
C PHE A 168 -13.54 -8.77 -6.92
N GLY A 169 -12.46 -9.48 -6.58
CA GLY A 169 -11.15 -8.90 -6.34
C GLY A 169 -10.48 -8.28 -7.58
N VAL A 170 -10.88 -8.65 -8.79
CA VAL A 170 -10.28 -8.15 -10.04
C VAL A 170 -11.17 -7.15 -10.76
N LEU A 171 -12.47 -7.44 -10.87
CA LEU A 171 -13.38 -6.71 -11.74
C LEU A 171 -14.19 -5.63 -11.01
N ASP A 172 -14.34 -5.73 -9.68
CA ASP A 172 -15.19 -4.80 -8.94
C ASP A 172 -14.69 -3.35 -9.07
N ARG A 173 -15.60 -2.43 -9.32
CA ARG A 173 -15.35 -1.00 -9.42
C ARG A 173 -16.46 -0.31 -8.66
N ASP A 174 -16.17 0.02 -7.41
CA ASP A 174 -17.10 0.67 -6.50
C ASP A 174 -17.48 2.09 -6.97
N VAL A 175 -16.50 2.83 -7.50
CA VAL A 175 -16.68 4.19 -8.03
C VAL A 175 -16.03 4.31 -9.41
N SER A 176 -16.64 5.09 -10.31
CA SER A 176 -16.08 5.35 -11.64
C SER A 176 -14.77 6.14 -11.56
N ALA A 177 -13.89 5.94 -12.55
CA ALA A 177 -12.60 6.62 -12.59
C ALA A 177 -12.74 8.16 -12.70
N GLU A 178 -13.80 8.63 -13.37
CA GLU A 178 -14.09 10.06 -13.53
C GLU A 178 -14.43 10.71 -12.19
N THR A 179 -15.29 10.06 -11.40
CA THR A 179 -15.66 10.54 -10.06
C THR A 179 -14.46 10.54 -9.12
N LEU A 180 -13.63 9.49 -9.13
CA LEU A 180 -12.40 9.44 -8.31
C LEU A 180 -11.38 10.53 -8.67
N LEU A 181 -11.29 10.90 -9.95
CA LEU A 181 -10.42 11.99 -10.40
C LEU A 181 -10.99 13.38 -10.13
N GLY A 182 -12.32 13.52 -10.11
CA GLY A 182 -13.06 14.74 -9.82
C GLY A 182 -13.20 15.05 -8.33
N LEU A 183 -13.26 14.02 -7.48
CA LEU A 183 -13.41 14.12 -6.02
C LEU A 183 -12.27 13.39 -5.28
N PRO A 184 -11.08 13.99 -5.17
CA PRO A 184 -9.93 13.39 -4.49
C PRO A 184 -10.16 13.10 -3.00
N GLU A 185 -11.18 13.71 -2.39
CA GLU A 185 -11.51 13.51 -0.98
C GLU A 185 -11.93 12.08 -0.66
N LEU A 186 -12.46 11.34 -1.65
CA LEU A 186 -12.83 9.93 -1.49
C LEU A 186 -11.62 9.04 -1.14
N TYR A 187 -10.40 9.48 -1.49
CA TYR A 187 -9.17 8.76 -1.17
C TYR A 187 -8.81 8.80 0.33
N LYS A 188 -9.35 9.77 1.10
CA LYS A 188 -9.07 9.90 2.55
C LYS A 188 -9.48 8.66 3.33
N ASN A 189 -10.49 7.92 2.87
CA ASN A 189 -10.96 6.72 3.55
C ASN A 189 -9.92 5.58 3.57
N GLY A 190 -8.90 5.63 2.69
CA GLY A 190 -7.80 4.66 2.64
C GLY A 190 -6.46 5.17 3.21
N GLN A 191 -6.43 6.38 3.79
CA GLN A 191 -5.23 6.99 4.40
C GLN A 191 -5.21 6.80 5.91
#